data_AF-A0A350CH58-F1
#
_entry.id   AF-A0A350CH58-F1
#
_cell.length_a   1.000
_cell.length_b   1.000
_cell.length_c   1.000
_cell.angle_alpha   90.00
_cell.angle_beta   90.00
_cell.angle_gamma   90.00
#
_symmetry.space_group_name_H-M   'P 1'
#
loop_
_entity.id
_entity.type
_entity.pdbx_description
1 polymer ?
#
loop_
_entity_poly.entity_id
_entity_poly.type
_entity_poly.pdbx_seq_one_letter_code
_entity_poly.pdbx_strand_id
1 'polypeptide(L)'
;MIQAPGRIPAGNCGDLVKEYSRKSENRAEIVWTGCCRFEAAGCQGRQGALRMDRVALRAEIRQFLPVLALFLAAVIAPEAVRSDEPIGEGGSRDAEPRANLAEQSAKTLTLPAGSSRPDSSDPLVRLVWDTREVQRKRMLTTRDHTPWQIMHGVLGLRQDLQILHNGEPVSGLDWVRSGPLYQNEHWFEKTAHGGRAHPYIKPYWFEGHVNQFLAVLSMCNLPLDTKFGTAAGPISMRDMLKNAQMTVNAREEVTWTLWALSTYLPADATWVNAAGEPWSIERLVQIETGKPVGGATSPCGGTHGLFALARARNVYLRTGKELTGVWFEADRKVKRYIEVARVLRNSDGSLSSGFFKTREFKQDFDKRMASQGHLLEFLMMSVSQEELKQQWVRRAIECVANDLMANRRENVSCSPLYHSLNALSIYLDRVALEASEAKKGVAQEPQTKSISQTRELSASG
;
A
#
# COMPACT_ATOMS: atom_id res chain seq x y z
N MET A 1 35.56 20.21 73.06
CA MET A 1 34.79 20.92 74.10
C MET A 1 33.36 21.12 73.62
N ILE A 2 32.38 20.83 74.49
CA ILE A 2 31.07 21.49 74.66
C ILE A 2 30.20 21.80 73.40
N GLN A 3 29.17 20.95 73.23
CA GLN A 3 27.76 21.21 72.85
C GLN A 3 27.35 21.94 71.53
N ALA A 4 26.44 21.26 70.81
CA ALA A 4 25.45 21.80 69.87
C ALA A 4 24.19 22.30 70.64
N PRO A 5 23.08 22.85 70.04
CA PRO A 5 22.26 22.27 68.94
C PRO A 5 21.85 23.31 67.87
N GLY A 6 21.08 23.03 66.80
CA GLY A 6 20.40 21.85 66.25
C GLY A 6 19.76 22.23 64.90
N ARG A 7 18.83 21.51 64.24
CA ARG A 7 18.15 20.23 64.53
C ARG A 7 17.44 19.77 63.22
N ILE A 8 17.84 18.66 62.59
CA ILE A 8 17.04 17.93 61.58
C ILE A 8 17.32 16.43 61.75
N PRO A 9 16.28 15.60 61.90
CA PRO A 9 16.29 14.31 61.20
C PRO A 9 14.90 13.80 60.77
N ALA A 10 14.83 13.24 59.56
CA ALA A 10 14.21 11.93 59.32
C ALA A 10 14.62 11.43 57.92
N GLY A 11 15.33 10.28 57.87
CA GLY A 11 15.40 9.45 56.67
C GLY A 11 14.14 8.56 56.53
N ASN A 12 14.12 7.51 55.72
CA ASN A 12 15.26 6.83 55.09
C ASN A 12 14.82 5.99 53.87
N CYS A 13 15.80 5.35 53.21
CA CYS A 13 15.64 4.47 52.04
C CYS A 13 14.64 3.29 52.21
N GLY A 14 14.19 2.76 51.07
CA GLY A 14 13.56 1.43 50.97
C GLY A 14 13.72 0.84 49.56
N ASP A 15 14.64 -0.12 49.41
CA ASP A 15 14.77 -0.98 48.22
C ASP A 15 13.85 -2.22 48.32
N LEU A 16 13.84 -3.01 47.22
CA LEU A 16 13.44 -4.44 47.10
C LEU A 16 11.99 -4.81 46.70
N VAL A 17 11.88 -5.20 45.41
CA VAL A 17 11.38 -6.50 44.88
C VAL A 17 10.16 -7.19 45.51
N LYS A 18 9.13 -7.40 44.66
CA LYS A 18 8.22 -8.57 44.55
C LYS A 18 7.48 -8.43 43.21
N GLU A 19 7.58 -9.32 42.21
CA GLU A 19 7.30 -10.77 42.13
C GLU A 19 5.80 -11.13 41.98
N TYR A 20 5.54 -12.11 41.12
CA TYR A 20 4.27 -12.62 40.59
C TYR A 20 3.15 -12.88 41.62
N SER A 21 1.90 -12.74 41.15
CA SER A 21 0.78 -13.58 41.62
C SER A 21 -0.09 -14.08 40.46
N ARG A 22 -0.85 -15.15 40.71
CA ARG A 22 -1.45 -16.07 39.73
C ARG A 22 -2.97 -16.13 39.89
N LYS A 23 -3.64 -16.57 38.80
CA LYS A 23 -5.00 -17.18 38.74
C LYS A 23 -6.25 -16.33 39.07
N SER A 24 -7.07 -16.11 38.04
CA SER A 24 -8.29 -16.91 37.78
C SER A 24 -8.43 -17.02 36.25
N GLU A 25 -8.62 -18.16 35.59
CA GLU A 25 -9.66 -19.20 35.73
C GLU A 25 -11.08 -18.68 35.53
N ASN A 26 -11.47 -18.51 34.25
CA ASN A 26 -12.76 -18.99 33.77
C ASN A 26 -12.68 -19.35 32.27
N ARG A 27 -12.86 -20.63 31.97
CA ARG A 27 -12.83 -21.22 30.62
C ARG A 27 -14.27 -21.49 30.22
N ALA A 28 -14.76 -20.87 29.14
CA ALA A 28 -16.01 -21.29 28.51
C ALA A 28 -15.68 -22.27 27.38
N GLU A 29 -15.67 -23.57 27.69
CA GLU A 29 -15.60 -24.61 26.66
C GLU A 29 -16.97 -24.77 26.01
N ILE A 30 -17.08 -24.46 24.72
CA ILE A 30 -18.21 -24.90 23.90
C ILE A 30 -17.84 -26.26 23.32
N VAL A 31 -18.22 -27.32 24.05
CA VAL A 31 -18.11 -28.70 23.57
C VAL A 31 -19.22 -28.96 22.56
N TRP A 32 -18.87 -29.13 21.28
CA TRP A 32 -19.75 -29.73 20.29
C TRP A 32 -19.60 -31.26 20.31
N THR A 33 -20.52 -31.93 21.01
CA THR A 33 -20.77 -33.37 20.86
C THR A 33 -22.20 -33.55 20.38
N GLY A 34 -22.37 -34.17 19.22
CA GLY A 34 -23.66 -34.28 18.54
C GLY A 34 -23.63 -35.28 17.39
N CYS A 35 -23.34 -36.54 17.69
CA CYS A 35 -23.45 -37.63 16.72
C CYS A 35 -24.91 -38.08 16.61
N CYS A 36 -25.49 -38.04 15.41
CA CYS A 36 -26.68 -38.81 15.04
C CYS A 36 -26.64 -39.14 13.55
N ARG A 37 -26.53 -40.44 13.23
CA ARG A 37 -27.01 -40.98 11.95
C ARG A 37 -28.53 -41.09 12.03
N PHE A 38 -29.23 -40.98 10.91
CA PHE A 38 -30.31 -41.93 10.60
C PHE A 38 -30.47 -42.09 9.08
N GLU A 39 -31.01 -43.25 8.68
CA GLU A 39 -31.04 -43.74 7.30
C GLU A 39 -32.35 -43.38 6.55
N ALA A 40 -32.48 -43.92 5.34
CA ALA A 40 -33.45 -43.57 4.31
C ALA A 40 -34.88 -44.13 4.49
N ALA A 41 -35.71 -43.82 3.48
CA ALA A 41 -37.09 -44.25 3.16
C ALA A 41 -38.19 -43.21 3.46
N GLY A 42 -39.22 -43.02 2.62
CA GLY A 42 -39.49 -43.66 1.33
C GLY A 42 -40.72 -43.10 0.58
N CYS A 43 -40.89 -43.58 -0.64
CA CYS A 43 -41.92 -43.38 -1.66
C CYS A 43 -43.40 -42.96 -1.33
N GLN A 44 -43.99 -42.26 -2.33
CA GLN A 44 -45.36 -42.39 -2.90
C GLN A 44 -46.61 -41.70 -2.29
N GLY A 45 -47.55 -41.33 -3.20
CA GLY A 45 -48.99 -41.06 -2.92
C GLY A 45 -49.45 -39.60 -3.08
N ARG A 46 -49.69 -39.06 -4.30
CA ARG A 46 -50.94 -39.06 -5.12
C ARG A 46 -52.23 -38.45 -4.50
N GLN A 47 -52.68 -37.37 -5.17
CA GLN A 47 -54.06 -37.07 -5.65
C GLN A 47 -55.22 -36.68 -4.68
N GLY A 48 -56.11 -35.80 -5.19
CA GLY A 48 -57.48 -35.55 -4.69
C GLY A 48 -57.58 -34.36 -3.71
N ALA A 49 -57.89 -33.11 -4.08
CA ALA A 49 -58.93 -32.53 -4.94
C ALA A 49 -60.35 -32.43 -4.32
N LEU A 50 -60.84 -31.19 -4.20
CA LEU A 50 -62.25 -30.75 -4.26
C LEU A 50 -63.27 -31.26 -3.20
N ARG A 51 -63.69 -30.37 -2.28
CA ARG A 51 -64.97 -29.64 -2.42
C ARG A 51 -65.20 -28.57 -1.33
N MET A 52 -65.85 -27.47 -1.73
CA MET A 52 -66.47 -26.45 -0.88
C MET A 52 -67.98 -26.74 -0.70
N ASP A 53 -68.65 -25.82 0.02
CA ASP A 53 -70.11 -25.52 0.06
C ASP A 53 -70.97 -26.39 1.02
N ARG A 54 -71.93 -25.84 1.79
CA ARG A 54 -72.35 -24.42 2.00
C ARG A 54 -73.27 -24.25 3.23
N VAL A 55 -73.86 -23.05 3.36
CA VAL A 55 -75.03 -22.61 4.19
C VAL A 55 -74.62 -22.06 5.56
N ALA A 56 -74.29 -20.77 5.66
CA ALA A 56 -75.17 -19.58 5.83
C ALA A 56 -75.43 -19.28 7.33
N LEU A 57 -75.24 -18.06 7.86
CA LEU A 57 -76.08 -16.85 7.74
C LEU A 57 -75.28 -15.66 8.39
N ARG A 58 -75.41 -14.35 8.12
CA ARG A 58 -76.34 -13.47 7.37
C ARG A 58 -75.61 -12.16 6.97
N ALA A 59 -76.18 -11.38 6.04
CA ALA A 59 -76.00 -9.93 5.73
C ALA A 59 -74.65 -9.21 6.02
N GLU A 60 -73.86 -8.78 5.02
CA GLU A 60 -74.08 -7.72 3.99
C GLU A 60 -74.13 -6.27 4.53
N ILE A 61 -72.95 -5.61 4.58
CA ILE A 61 -72.74 -4.27 4.00
C ILE A 61 -71.42 -4.33 3.20
N ARG A 62 -71.39 -3.71 2.03
CA ARG A 62 -70.37 -3.91 0.99
C ARG A 62 -69.74 -2.58 0.57
N GLN A 63 -68.46 -2.63 0.17
CA GLN A 63 -67.66 -1.63 -0.60
C GLN A 63 -66.68 -0.72 0.16
N PHE A 64 -65.58 -0.42 -0.57
CA PHE A 64 -64.46 0.52 -0.33
C PHE A 64 -63.29 0.13 0.60
N LEU A 65 -62.22 -0.37 -0.03
CA LEU A 65 -60.82 -0.08 0.33
C LEU A 65 -60.49 1.40 0.02
N PRO A 66 -59.34 1.95 0.46
CA PRO A 66 -58.75 1.94 1.81
C PRO A 66 -58.41 3.39 2.25
N VAL A 67 -57.95 3.64 3.49
CA VAL A 67 -57.02 4.76 3.85
C VAL A 67 -56.75 4.77 5.37
N LEU A 68 -55.56 5.26 5.75
CA LEU A 68 -55.13 5.63 7.12
C LEU A 68 -54.83 4.50 8.13
N ALA A 69 -53.67 3.85 7.94
CA ALA A 69 -52.89 3.25 9.02
C ALA A 69 -51.37 3.34 8.75
N LEU A 70 -50.92 4.52 8.34
CA LEU A 70 -49.53 4.96 8.40
C LEU A 70 -49.42 6.02 9.51
N PHE A 71 -48.22 6.17 10.10
CA PHE A 71 -47.93 6.95 11.32
C PHE A 71 -48.39 6.32 12.64
N LEU A 72 -47.61 5.37 13.18
CA LEU A 72 -46.82 5.58 14.41
C LEU A 72 -45.92 4.34 14.70
N ALA A 73 -44.71 4.32 14.13
CA ALA A 73 -43.63 3.39 14.52
C ALA A 73 -42.26 3.87 13.95
N ALA A 74 -41.89 5.12 14.24
CA ALA A 74 -40.68 5.73 13.69
C ALA A 74 -39.80 6.40 14.77
N VAL A 75 -39.46 5.65 15.82
CA VAL A 75 -38.31 5.94 16.71
C VAL A 75 -37.58 4.64 17.05
N ILE A 76 -37.07 3.96 16.02
CA ILE A 76 -35.87 3.13 16.19
C ILE A 76 -34.72 4.02 15.72
N ALA A 77 -33.70 4.18 16.56
CA ALA A 77 -32.55 4.99 16.22
C ALA A 77 -31.94 4.50 14.90
N PRO A 78 -31.43 5.38 14.03
CA PRO A 78 -30.62 4.93 12.92
C PRO A 78 -29.32 4.36 13.49
N GLU A 79 -29.29 3.04 13.72
CA GLU A 79 -28.04 2.31 13.64
C GLU A 79 -27.46 2.62 12.27
N ALA A 80 -26.44 3.48 12.27
CA ALA A 80 -25.86 3.98 11.06
C ALA A 80 -25.50 2.78 10.18
N VAL A 81 -26.00 2.81 8.94
CA VAL A 81 -25.40 2.05 7.84
C VAL A 81 -23.98 2.59 7.72
N ARG A 82 -23.08 2.00 8.52
CA ARG A 82 -21.65 2.32 8.51
C ARG A 82 -21.20 2.07 7.09
N SER A 83 -20.79 3.14 6.43
CA SER A 83 -20.34 3.12 5.05
C SER A 83 -19.32 2.01 4.89
N ASP A 84 -19.59 1.11 3.96
CA ASP A 84 -18.80 -0.08 3.62
C ASP A 84 -17.50 0.31 2.86
N GLU A 85 -16.96 1.51 3.14
CA GLU A 85 -15.72 2.05 2.60
C GLU A 85 -14.52 1.32 3.24
N PRO A 86 -13.48 0.97 2.46
CA PRO A 86 -12.30 0.27 2.99
C PRO A 86 -11.61 1.04 4.11
N ILE A 87 -10.92 0.32 4.99
CA ILE A 87 -10.04 0.91 6.00
C ILE A 87 -8.93 1.69 5.27
N GLY A 88 -8.60 2.88 5.76
CA GLY A 88 -7.51 3.71 5.23
C GLY A 88 -6.15 3.06 5.43
N GLU A 89 -5.12 3.61 4.82
CA GLU A 89 -3.80 2.97 4.81
C GLU A 89 -3.22 2.81 6.22
N GLY A 90 -3.50 3.74 7.16
CA GLY A 90 -3.00 3.65 8.53
C GLY A 90 -3.64 2.55 9.40
N GLY A 91 -4.49 1.67 8.85
CA GLY A 91 -5.22 0.65 9.60
C GLY A 91 -6.31 1.22 10.54
N SER A 92 -6.47 2.54 10.58
CA SER A 92 -7.49 3.24 11.35
C SER A 92 -8.71 3.61 10.50
N ARG A 93 -9.81 3.93 11.18
CA ARG A 93 -11.00 4.58 10.60
C ARG A 93 -10.96 6.11 10.73
N ASP A 94 -9.95 6.66 11.39
CA ASP A 94 -9.72 8.10 11.46
C ASP A 94 -9.39 8.65 10.07
N ALA A 95 -9.83 9.88 9.79
CA ALA A 95 -9.56 10.52 8.50
C ALA A 95 -8.05 10.67 8.25
N GLU A 96 -7.59 10.30 7.06
CA GLU A 96 -6.20 10.46 6.68
C GLU A 96 -5.80 11.93 6.62
N PRO A 97 -4.58 12.29 7.06
CA PRO A 97 -4.13 13.68 7.07
C PRO A 97 -3.81 14.17 5.65
N ARG A 98 -4.28 15.37 5.34
CA ARG A 98 -4.24 15.95 3.99
C ARG A 98 -2.90 16.60 3.64
N ALA A 99 -2.53 16.50 2.37
CA ALA A 99 -1.45 17.27 1.76
C ALA A 99 -1.98 18.68 1.45
N ASN A 100 -2.21 19.46 2.50
CA ASN A 100 -2.72 20.82 2.40
C ASN A 100 -1.74 21.68 1.61
N LEU A 101 -2.28 22.51 0.73
CA LEU A 101 -1.48 23.57 0.12
C LEU A 101 -1.23 24.64 1.17
N ALA A 102 0.03 25.05 1.34
CA ALA A 102 0.37 26.15 2.23
C ALA A 102 -0.26 27.45 1.68
N GLU A 103 -1.38 27.88 2.28
CA GLU A 103 -1.81 29.27 2.19
C GLU A 103 -0.67 30.14 2.75
N GLN A 104 -0.18 31.07 1.93
CA GLN A 104 0.88 32.02 2.28
C GLN A 104 2.27 31.40 2.56
N SER A 105 3.05 31.15 1.50
CA SER A 105 4.35 31.84 1.31
C SER A 105 5.00 31.43 -0.02
N ALA A 106 4.31 31.67 -1.13
CA ALA A 106 4.95 31.64 -2.44
C ALA A 106 5.77 32.93 -2.66
N LYS A 107 6.81 33.14 -1.83
CA LYS A 107 8.09 33.57 -2.40
C LYS A 107 8.40 32.59 -3.53
N THR A 108 9.01 33.03 -4.63
CA THR A 108 9.36 32.15 -5.74
C THR A 108 10.47 31.19 -5.32
N LEU A 109 10.12 30.15 -4.57
CA LEU A 109 11.00 29.12 -4.07
C LEU A 109 11.44 28.28 -5.27
N THR A 110 12.67 28.53 -5.72
CA THR A 110 13.30 27.77 -6.78
C THR A 110 13.63 26.38 -6.25
N LEU A 111 12.73 25.43 -6.49
CA LEU A 111 13.02 24.02 -6.24
C LEU A 111 14.18 23.57 -7.14
N PRO A 112 15.05 22.67 -6.65
CA PRO A 112 15.93 21.91 -7.52
C PRO A 112 15.17 21.31 -8.71
N ALA A 113 15.86 21.17 -9.84
CA ALA A 113 15.37 20.32 -10.92
C ALA A 113 15.19 18.90 -10.35
N GLY A 114 14.05 18.27 -10.67
CA GLY A 114 13.89 16.85 -10.40
C GLY A 114 14.75 16.01 -11.36
N SER A 115 14.44 14.73 -11.43
CA SER A 115 14.94 13.83 -12.46
C SER A 115 14.70 14.38 -13.88
N SER A 116 15.37 13.84 -14.89
CA SER A 116 15.08 14.24 -16.28
C SER A 116 13.84 13.53 -16.83
N ARG A 117 13.06 14.22 -17.68
CA ARG A 117 11.96 13.58 -18.42
C ARG A 117 12.54 12.48 -19.31
N PRO A 118 11.94 11.27 -19.35
CA PRO A 118 12.34 10.24 -20.31
C PRO A 118 12.33 10.76 -21.74
N ASP A 119 13.37 10.39 -22.51
CA ASP A 119 13.53 10.72 -23.92
C ASP A 119 12.48 9.97 -24.76
N SER A 120 11.32 10.61 -24.95
CA SER A 120 10.18 10.04 -25.66
C SER A 120 9.32 11.13 -26.29
N SER A 121 8.80 10.84 -27.48
CA SER A 121 7.82 11.62 -28.23
C SER A 121 6.36 11.30 -27.86
N ASP A 122 6.13 10.31 -26.99
CA ASP A 122 4.78 9.93 -26.57
C ASP A 122 4.12 11.05 -25.73
N PRO A 123 2.96 11.59 -26.15
CA PRO A 123 2.26 12.65 -25.42
C PRO A 123 1.86 12.23 -23.99
N LEU A 124 1.62 10.93 -23.74
CA LEU A 124 1.32 10.45 -22.38
C LEU A 124 2.54 10.59 -21.46
N VAL A 125 3.75 10.35 -21.95
CA VAL A 125 4.98 10.56 -21.16
C VAL A 125 5.15 12.03 -20.78
N ARG A 126 4.82 12.95 -21.70
CA ARG A 126 4.81 14.38 -21.39
C ARG A 126 3.74 14.75 -20.36
N LEU A 127 2.49 14.28 -20.53
CA LEU A 127 1.40 14.55 -19.59
C LEU A 127 1.75 14.07 -18.17
N VAL A 128 2.25 12.83 -18.05
CA VAL A 128 2.63 12.24 -16.76
C VAL A 128 3.79 13.01 -16.13
N TRP A 129 4.80 13.37 -16.92
CA TRP A 129 5.90 14.22 -16.48
C TRP A 129 5.41 15.56 -15.95
N ASP A 130 4.73 16.35 -16.79
CA ASP A 130 4.27 17.70 -16.46
C ASP A 130 3.32 17.67 -15.23
N THR A 131 2.53 16.60 -15.07
CA THR A 131 1.69 16.38 -13.87
C THR A 131 2.52 16.17 -12.62
N ARG A 132 3.51 15.27 -12.64
CA ARG A 132 4.42 15.03 -11.50
C ARG A 132 5.15 16.30 -11.09
N GLU A 133 5.62 17.08 -12.07
CA GLU A 133 6.33 18.34 -11.86
C GLU A 133 5.44 19.48 -11.32
N VAL A 134 4.13 19.41 -11.57
CA VAL A 134 3.13 20.28 -10.92
C VAL A 134 2.87 19.82 -9.48
N GLN A 135 2.65 18.52 -9.24
CA GLN A 135 2.33 18.03 -7.90
C GLN A 135 3.52 18.09 -6.92
N ARG A 136 4.78 17.99 -7.36
CA ARG A 136 5.95 18.15 -6.46
C ARG A 136 6.06 19.54 -5.81
N LYS A 137 5.30 20.53 -6.29
CA LYS A 137 5.19 21.87 -5.69
C LYS A 137 4.28 21.89 -4.46
N ARG A 138 3.54 20.80 -4.18
CA ARG A 138 2.76 20.57 -2.97
C ARG A 138 3.68 20.12 -1.83
N MET A 139 4.61 20.98 -1.44
CA MET A 139 5.62 20.63 -0.43
C MET A 139 4.98 20.39 0.93
N LEU A 140 5.32 19.25 1.53
CA LEU A 140 5.07 18.98 2.94
C LEU A 140 6.00 19.85 3.79
N THR A 141 5.63 20.09 5.05
CA THR A 141 6.38 20.94 5.99
C THR A 141 6.76 20.13 7.23
N THR A 142 7.96 20.31 7.77
CA THR A 142 8.36 19.62 9.02
C THR A 142 7.61 20.13 10.26
N ARG A 143 6.88 21.24 10.13
CA ARG A 143 6.07 21.85 11.19
C ARG A 143 4.67 21.23 11.27
N ASP A 144 4.03 21.02 10.13
CA ASP A 144 2.61 20.69 10.05
C ASP A 144 2.35 19.23 9.66
N HIS A 145 3.34 18.55 9.08
CA HIS A 145 3.19 17.21 8.54
C HIS A 145 3.94 16.17 9.36
N THR A 146 3.30 15.02 9.57
CA THR A 146 3.83 13.92 10.38
C THR A 146 4.91 13.11 9.64
N PRO A 147 5.71 12.30 10.37
CA PRO A 147 6.56 11.26 9.79
C PRO A 147 5.83 10.39 8.77
N TRP A 148 4.60 9.96 9.07
CA TRP A 148 3.76 9.20 8.14
C TRP A 148 3.48 9.96 6.84
N GLN A 149 3.13 11.26 6.90
CA GLN A 149 2.88 12.06 5.70
C GLN A 149 4.15 12.27 4.86
N ILE A 150 5.29 12.55 5.51
CA ILE A 150 6.57 12.78 4.82
C ILE A 150 7.11 11.48 4.20
N MET A 151 6.90 10.33 4.86
CA MET A 151 7.15 9.00 4.30
C MET A 151 6.38 8.80 2.98
N HIS A 152 5.09 9.15 2.91
CA HIS A 152 4.34 9.11 1.65
C HIS A 152 4.95 10.03 0.59
N GLY A 153 5.37 11.24 0.97
CA GLY A 153 6.16 12.11 0.10
C GLY A 153 7.37 11.40 -0.53
N VAL A 154 8.10 10.62 0.27
CA VAL A 154 9.29 9.85 -0.16
C VAL A 154 8.88 8.71 -1.09
N LEU A 155 7.75 8.05 -0.86
CA LEU A 155 7.22 7.02 -1.77
C LEU A 155 6.95 7.60 -3.17
N GLY A 156 6.23 8.73 -3.23
CA GLY A 156 5.75 9.30 -4.50
C GLY A 156 6.80 10.03 -5.32
N LEU A 157 7.78 10.68 -4.68
CA LEU A 157 8.78 11.55 -5.35
C LEU A 157 10.23 11.09 -5.14
N ARG A 158 10.50 10.21 -4.19
CA ARG A 158 11.82 9.61 -3.92
C ARG A 158 12.89 10.69 -3.71
N GLN A 159 13.99 10.64 -4.47
CA GLN A 159 15.06 11.65 -4.46
C GLN A 159 14.60 13.07 -4.82
N ASP A 160 13.53 13.21 -5.62
CA ASP A 160 13.01 14.51 -6.05
C ASP A 160 12.09 15.17 -5.00
N LEU A 161 11.79 14.50 -3.88
CA LEU A 161 10.99 15.08 -2.81
C LEU A 161 11.70 16.31 -2.24
N GLN A 162 11.02 17.45 -2.30
CA GLN A 162 11.36 18.65 -1.53
C GLN A 162 10.31 18.85 -0.43
N ILE A 163 10.77 19.20 0.77
CA ILE A 163 9.92 19.59 1.90
C ILE A 163 10.39 20.95 2.43
N LEU A 164 9.51 21.67 3.11
CA LEU A 164 9.86 22.90 3.81
C LEU A 164 10.31 22.59 5.23
N HIS A 165 11.59 22.88 5.53
CA HIS A 165 12.12 22.91 6.88
C HIS A 165 12.47 24.35 7.25
N ASN A 166 11.88 24.86 8.34
CA ASN A 166 12.01 26.26 8.78
C ASN A 166 11.72 27.32 7.68
N GLY A 167 10.86 26.99 6.72
CA GLY A 167 10.49 27.85 5.58
C GLY A 167 11.34 27.67 4.32
N GLU A 168 12.44 26.93 4.38
CA GLU A 168 13.34 26.69 3.24
C GLU A 168 13.14 25.29 2.64
N PRO A 169 13.18 25.13 1.30
CA PRO A 169 13.17 23.83 0.65
C PRO A 169 14.43 23.02 0.96
N VAL A 170 14.23 21.79 1.42
CA VAL A 170 15.30 20.79 1.62
C VAL A 170 14.91 19.47 0.98
N SER A 171 15.92 18.67 0.60
CA SER A 171 15.75 17.28 0.18
C SER A 171 15.04 16.50 1.28
N GLY A 172 13.83 16.01 1.00
CA GLY A 172 13.03 15.29 1.99
C GLY A 172 13.65 13.96 2.39
N LEU A 173 14.29 13.26 1.44
CA LEU A 173 15.01 12.01 1.73
C LEU A 173 16.26 12.24 2.61
N ASP A 174 16.95 13.36 2.43
CA ASP A 174 18.12 13.70 3.26
C ASP A 174 17.72 14.26 4.63
N TRP A 175 16.58 14.96 4.71
CA TRP A 175 15.97 15.31 5.98
C TRP A 175 15.57 14.05 6.78
N VAL A 176 14.84 13.11 6.16
CA VAL A 176 14.42 11.85 6.80
C VAL A 176 15.60 11.08 7.37
N ARG A 177 16.73 11.00 6.65
CA ARG A 177 17.90 10.25 7.11
C ARG A 177 18.73 10.97 8.18
N SER A 178 18.55 12.28 8.37
CA SER A 178 19.35 13.09 9.32
C SER A 178 19.20 12.69 10.78
N GLY A 179 18.15 11.92 11.10
CA GLY A 179 17.71 11.59 12.45
C GLY A 179 16.70 12.57 13.04
N PRO A 180 15.69 13.03 12.28
CA PRO A 180 14.74 14.04 12.74
C PRO A 180 13.92 13.54 13.94
N LEU A 181 13.40 14.50 14.69
CA LEU A 181 12.46 14.29 15.79
C LEU A 181 11.03 14.61 15.33
N TYR A 182 10.05 13.90 15.88
CA TYR A 182 8.65 14.29 15.88
C TYR A 182 8.09 14.01 17.27
N GLN A 183 7.45 15.00 17.91
CA GLN A 183 6.95 14.89 19.29
C GLN A 183 8.02 14.43 20.31
N ASN A 184 9.26 14.87 20.11
CA ASN A 184 10.48 14.49 20.86
C ASN A 184 10.96 13.03 20.68
N GLU A 185 10.41 12.28 19.72
CA GLU A 185 10.80 10.90 19.40
C GLU A 185 11.53 10.85 18.05
N HIS A 186 12.58 10.04 17.94
CA HIS A 186 13.30 9.84 16.68
C HIS A 186 12.52 8.96 15.72
N TRP A 187 12.58 9.25 14.42
CA TRP A 187 11.87 8.48 13.39
C TRP A 187 12.47 7.09 13.16
N PHE A 188 13.68 6.84 13.66
CA PHE A 188 14.39 5.57 13.56
C PHE A 188 15.04 5.25 14.91
N GLU A 189 15.07 3.97 15.25
CA GLU A 189 15.62 3.47 16.52
C GLU A 189 16.48 2.22 16.31
N LYS A 190 17.44 2.01 17.22
CA LYS A 190 18.21 0.77 17.30
C LYS A 190 17.41 -0.34 17.95
N THR A 191 17.63 -1.57 17.51
CA THR A 191 17.04 -2.78 18.11
C THR A 191 18.13 -3.80 18.43
N ALA A 192 17.77 -4.88 19.14
CA ALA A 192 18.66 -6.03 19.36
C ALA A 192 19.10 -6.73 18.05
N HIS A 193 18.50 -6.39 16.91
CA HIS A 193 18.76 -7.03 15.61
C HIS A 193 19.30 -6.07 14.54
N GLY A 194 19.45 -4.78 14.85
CA GLY A 194 19.90 -3.74 13.93
C GLY A 194 19.20 -2.42 14.26
N GLY A 195 18.19 -2.08 13.47
CA GLY A 195 17.31 -0.94 13.76
C GLY A 195 15.98 -1.03 13.02
N ARG A 196 15.08 -0.09 13.26
CA ARG A 196 13.79 0.02 12.53
C ARG A 196 13.34 1.47 12.44
N ALA A 197 12.35 1.73 11.60
CA ALA A 197 11.55 2.94 11.73
C ALA A 197 10.72 2.89 13.01
N HIS A 198 10.38 4.06 13.54
CA HIS A 198 9.62 4.18 14.78
C HIS A 198 8.22 3.54 14.61
N PRO A 199 7.81 2.61 15.48
CA PRO A 199 6.52 1.94 15.35
C PRO A 199 5.34 2.87 15.61
N TYR A 200 4.15 2.40 15.24
CA TYR A 200 2.87 3.04 15.53
C TYR A 200 2.65 3.28 17.04
N ILE A 201 2.42 4.54 17.43
CA ILE A 201 1.86 4.90 18.74
C ILE A 201 0.45 5.50 18.58
N LYS A 202 0.24 6.31 17.54
CA LYS A 202 -1.02 7.03 17.27
C LYS A 202 -1.31 7.07 15.77
N PRO A 203 -2.61 7.18 15.38
CA PRO A 203 -3.03 7.31 13.99
C PRO A 203 -2.19 8.34 13.23
N TYR A 204 -1.56 7.87 12.15
CA TYR A 204 -0.78 8.69 11.21
C TYR A 204 0.37 9.52 11.81
N TRP A 205 0.88 9.19 13.00
CA TRP A 205 2.09 9.83 13.53
C TRP A 205 3.35 9.25 12.87
N PHE A 206 3.63 7.97 13.14
CA PHE A 206 4.73 7.20 12.54
C PHE A 206 4.19 6.11 11.60
N GLU A 207 4.98 5.08 11.28
CA GLU A 207 4.53 4.02 10.38
C GLU A 207 3.27 3.32 10.93
N GLY A 208 2.26 3.12 10.07
CA GLY A 208 0.98 2.49 10.44
C GLY A 208 1.08 0.97 10.53
N HIS A 209 2.01 0.38 9.77
CA HIS A 209 2.28 -1.05 9.73
C HIS A 209 3.77 -1.33 9.90
N VAL A 210 4.08 -2.50 10.44
CA VAL A 210 5.45 -2.98 10.66
C VAL A 210 6.22 -3.01 9.34
N ASN A 211 7.34 -2.27 9.28
CA ASN A 211 8.22 -2.11 8.12
C ASN A 211 7.63 -1.29 6.94
N GLN A 212 6.51 -0.57 7.10
CA GLN A 212 5.96 0.28 6.03
C GLN A 212 6.98 1.35 5.57
N PHE A 213 7.68 2.01 6.51
CA PHE A 213 8.70 3.00 6.15
C PHE A 213 9.88 2.33 5.42
N LEU A 214 10.30 1.13 5.85
CA LEU A 214 11.37 0.37 5.21
C LEU A 214 11.00 -0.04 3.77
N ALA A 215 9.75 -0.43 3.53
CA ALA A 215 9.23 -0.72 2.19
C ALA A 215 9.23 0.51 1.29
N VAL A 216 8.79 1.67 1.81
CA VAL A 216 8.87 2.96 1.11
C VAL A 216 10.31 3.33 0.76
N LEU A 217 11.26 3.22 1.70
CA LEU A 217 12.68 3.47 1.45
C LEU A 217 13.28 2.50 0.42
N SER A 218 12.74 1.29 0.28
CA SER A 218 13.15 0.34 -0.77
C SER A 218 12.84 0.85 -2.19
N MET A 219 11.76 1.64 -2.36
CA MET A 219 11.44 2.27 -3.66
C MET A 219 12.45 3.34 -4.06
N CYS A 220 13.21 3.91 -3.12
CA CYS A 220 14.30 4.84 -3.41
C CYS A 220 15.60 4.16 -3.87
N ASN A 221 15.67 2.82 -3.89
CA ASN A 221 16.85 2.04 -4.31
C ASN A 221 18.15 2.47 -3.59
N LEU A 222 18.07 2.61 -2.27
CA LEU A 222 19.18 3.12 -1.45
C LEU A 222 20.30 2.08 -1.28
N PRO A 223 21.58 2.47 -1.34
CA PRO A 223 22.69 1.61 -0.95
C PRO A 223 22.50 1.03 0.46
N LEU A 224 22.91 -0.24 0.66
CA LEU A 224 22.71 -0.99 1.91
C LEU A 224 23.40 -0.35 3.13
N ASP A 225 24.44 0.45 2.91
CA ASP A 225 25.20 1.19 3.92
C ASP A 225 24.62 2.59 4.23
N THR A 226 23.64 3.07 3.47
CA THR A 226 22.95 4.36 3.69
C THR A 226 22.49 4.47 5.14
N LYS A 227 22.87 5.57 5.81
CA LYS A 227 22.69 5.78 7.25
C LYS A 227 21.46 6.63 7.58
N PHE A 228 20.83 6.31 8.71
CA PHE A 228 19.71 7.01 9.33
C PHE A 228 20.05 7.33 10.77
N GLY A 229 19.89 8.58 11.20
CA GLY A 229 20.16 9.00 12.58
C GLY A 229 19.15 8.43 13.59
N THR A 230 19.63 8.07 14.79
CA THR A 230 18.81 7.64 15.94
C THR A 230 19.42 8.23 17.22
N ALA A 231 18.67 8.21 18.33
CA ALA A 231 19.17 8.61 19.66
C ALA A 231 20.49 7.90 20.06
N ALA A 232 20.64 6.64 19.67
CA ALA A 232 21.77 5.78 20.04
C ALA A 232 22.85 5.72 18.93
N GLY A 233 22.93 6.73 18.07
CA GLY A 233 23.79 6.78 16.88
C GLY A 233 23.17 6.08 15.66
N PRO A 234 23.77 6.21 14.46
CA PRO A 234 23.11 5.83 13.23
C PRO A 234 22.91 4.31 13.06
N ILE A 235 21.86 3.96 12.32
CA ILE A 235 21.59 2.63 11.74
C ILE A 235 21.71 2.71 10.22
N SER A 236 21.77 1.58 9.52
CA SER A 236 21.78 1.50 8.05
C SER A 236 20.57 0.80 7.45
N MET A 237 20.36 0.93 6.13
CA MET A 237 19.40 0.10 5.40
C MET A 237 19.60 -1.40 5.68
N ARG A 238 20.85 -1.88 5.72
CA ARG A 238 21.18 -3.26 6.09
C ARG A 238 20.72 -3.63 7.49
N ASP A 239 20.83 -2.72 8.46
CA ASP A 239 20.40 -2.95 9.84
C ASP A 239 18.86 -3.04 9.94
N MET A 240 18.14 -2.25 9.13
CA MET A 240 16.68 -2.32 9.06
C MET A 240 16.18 -3.58 8.34
N LEU A 241 16.81 -3.98 7.23
CA LEU A 241 16.52 -5.23 6.53
C LEU A 241 16.80 -6.45 7.43
N LYS A 242 17.92 -6.43 8.17
CA LYS A 242 18.25 -7.46 9.15
C LYS A 242 17.23 -7.51 10.28
N ASN A 243 16.81 -6.36 10.84
CA ASN A 243 15.75 -6.34 11.84
C ASN A 243 14.46 -6.96 11.29
N ALA A 244 14.01 -6.56 10.10
CA ALA A 244 12.83 -7.12 9.46
C ALA A 244 12.92 -8.65 9.30
N GLN A 245 14.07 -9.18 8.87
CA GLN A 245 14.31 -10.63 8.82
C GLN A 245 14.25 -11.30 10.21
N MET A 246 14.78 -10.66 11.26
CA MET A 246 14.82 -11.24 12.61
C MET A 246 13.48 -11.16 13.35
N THR A 247 12.64 -10.15 13.10
CA THR A 247 11.36 -9.95 13.80
C THR A 247 10.13 -10.45 13.04
N VAL A 248 10.27 -10.82 11.75
CA VAL A 248 9.16 -11.34 10.95
C VAL A 248 8.51 -12.56 11.59
N ASN A 249 7.18 -12.58 11.56
CA ASN A 249 6.35 -13.63 12.13
C ASN A 249 5.03 -13.70 11.35
N ALA A 250 4.24 -14.76 11.56
CA ALA A 250 2.96 -14.97 10.85
C ALA A 250 1.73 -14.34 11.53
N ARG A 251 1.93 -13.54 12.60
CA ARG A 251 0.84 -12.88 13.35
C ARG A 251 0.64 -11.43 12.95
N GLU A 252 1.70 -10.78 12.46
CA GLU A 252 1.71 -9.41 11.95
C GLU A 252 1.61 -9.35 10.42
N GLU A 253 1.46 -8.14 9.87
CA GLU A 253 1.31 -7.96 8.44
C GLU A 253 2.65 -8.17 7.68
N VAL A 254 2.73 -9.25 6.90
CA VAL A 254 3.92 -9.54 6.06
C VAL A 254 4.07 -8.66 4.82
N THR A 255 3.08 -7.83 4.46
CA THR A 255 3.01 -7.07 3.19
C THR A 255 4.25 -6.21 2.95
N TRP A 256 4.55 -5.34 3.91
CA TRP A 256 5.65 -4.37 3.82
C TRP A 256 7.01 -5.05 3.97
N THR A 257 7.07 -6.10 4.79
CA THR A 257 8.26 -6.97 4.89
C THR A 257 8.57 -7.65 3.55
N LEU A 258 7.56 -8.20 2.87
CA LEU A 258 7.72 -8.80 1.54
C LEU A 258 8.15 -7.77 0.49
N TRP A 259 7.53 -6.58 0.48
CA TRP A 259 7.91 -5.46 -0.40
C TRP A 259 9.38 -5.09 -0.23
N ALA A 260 9.80 -4.80 1.00
CA ALA A 260 11.16 -4.39 1.33
C ALA A 260 12.18 -5.47 0.99
N LEU A 261 11.99 -6.70 1.50
CA LEU A 261 12.96 -7.78 1.33
C LEU A 261 13.08 -8.22 -0.13
N SER A 262 11.98 -8.25 -0.89
CA SER A 262 12.02 -8.60 -2.33
C SER A 262 12.77 -7.58 -3.19
N THR A 263 13.02 -6.36 -2.68
CA THR A 263 13.86 -5.38 -3.38
C THR A 263 15.36 -5.63 -3.18
N TYR A 264 15.76 -6.23 -2.05
CA TYR A 264 17.18 -6.36 -1.66
C TYR A 264 17.70 -7.81 -1.60
N LEU A 265 16.82 -8.81 -1.61
CA LEU A 265 17.17 -10.23 -1.53
C LEU A 265 16.75 -10.99 -2.81
N PRO A 266 17.47 -12.06 -3.20
CA PRO A 266 17.03 -12.95 -4.27
C PRO A 266 15.76 -13.73 -3.86
N ALA A 267 15.00 -14.19 -4.84
CA ALA A 267 13.69 -14.83 -4.61
C ALA A 267 13.77 -16.17 -3.84
N ASP A 268 14.94 -16.83 -3.83
CA ASP A 268 15.24 -18.05 -3.07
C ASP A 268 15.96 -17.78 -1.74
N ALA A 269 16.04 -16.53 -1.27
CA ALA A 269 16.63 -16.22 0.03
C ALA A 269 15.87 -16.86 1.19
N THR A 270 16.61 -17.53 2.06
CA THR A 270 16.16 -18.16 3.31
C THR A 270 16.93 -17.61 4.51
N TRP A 271 16.30 -17.61 5.68
CA TRP A 271 16.91 -17.22 6.96
C TRP A 271 16.18 -17.88 8.14
N VAL A 272 16.70 -17.67 9.35
CA VAL A 272 16.04 -18.06 10.60
C VAL A 272 15.77 -16.79 11.39
N ASN A 273 14.54 -16.62 11.91
CA ASN A 273 14.19 -15.43 12.70
C ASN A 273 14.66 -15.55 14.16
N ALA A 274 14.42 -14.52 14.98
CA ALA A 274 14.83 -14.51 16.39
C ALA A 274 14.11 -15.58 17.25
N ALA A 275 12.98 -16.11 16.79
CA ALA A 275 12.25 -17.20 17.44
C ALA A 275 12.73 -18.61 17.01
N GLY A 276 13.76 -18.71 16.17
CA GLY A 276 14.26 -19.99 15.65
C GLY A 276 13.43 -20.57 14.50
N GLU A 277 12.47 -19.82 13.95
CA GLU A 277 11.63 -20.28 12.86
C GLU A 277 12.33 -20.12 11.50
N PRO A 278 12.23 -21.10 10.57
CA PRO A 278 12.73 -20.95 9.21
C PRO A 278 11.81 -20.03 8.39
N TRP A 279 12.39 -19.04 7.73
CA TRP A 279 11.70 -18.08 6.88
C TRP A 279 12.37 -17.98 5.50
N SER A 280 11.60 -17.54 4.51
CA SER A 280 12.07 -17.32 3.15
C SER A 280 11.21 -16.28 2.44
N ILE A 281 11.70 -15.72 1.33
CA ILE A 281 10.87 -14.88 0.46
C ILE A 281 9.66 -15.69 -0.04
N GLU A 282 9.86 -16.95 -0.39
CA GLU A 282 8.80 -17.87 -0.81
C GLU A 282 7.69 -18.04 0.26
N ARG A 283 8.06 -18.18 1.54
CA ARG A 283 7.10 -18.23 2.66
C ARG A 283 6.32 -16.93 2.82
N LEU A 284 6.96 -15.78 2.62
CA LEU A 284 6.28 -14.48 2.63
C LEU A 284 5.29 -14.36 1.47
N VAL A 285 5.69 -14.78 0.27
CA VAL A 285 4.81 -14.85 -0.91
C VAL A 285 3.64 -15.80 -0.68
N GLN A 286 3.83 -16.92 0.02
CA GLN A 286 2.75 -17.86 0.38
C GLN A 286 1.71 -17.22 1.30
N ILE A 287 2.16 -16.58 2.38
CA ILE A 287 1.26 -15.90 3.33
C ILE A 287 0.49 -14.77 2.63
N GLU A 288 1.18 -13.96 1.83
CA GLU A 288 0.55 -12.85 1.10
C GLU A 288 -0.40 -13.32 -0.02
N THR A 289 -0.08 -14.44 -0.68
CA THR A 289 -0.96 -15.07 -1.67
C THR A 289 -2.25 -15.58 -1.02
N GLY A 290 -2.18 -16.08 0.22
CA GLY A 290 -3.35 -16.51 1.00
C GLY A 290 -4.31 -15.39 1.43
N LYS A 291 -3.88 -14.11 1.50
CA LYS A 291 -4.74 -13.01 1.98
C LYS A 291 -5.91 -12.69 1.04
N PRO A 292 -7.12 -12.39 1.55
CA PRO A 292 -8.22 -11.87 0.74
C PRO A 292 -7.94 -10.44 0.26
N VAL A 293 -8.57 -10.06 -0.84
CA VAL A 293 -8.50 -8.73 -1.48
C VAL A 293 -9.93 -8.19 -1.57
N GLY A 294 -10.12 -6.88 -1.37
CA GLY A 294 -11.43 -6.23 -1.42
C GLY A 294 -12.37 -6.50 -0.24
N GLY A 295 -11.85 -7.04 0.87
CA GLY A 295 -12.62 -7.25 2.10
C GLY A 295 -12.67 -6.00 3.00
N ALA A 296 -13.61 -5.97 3.95
CA ALA A 296 -13.75 -4.87 4.92
C ALA A 296 -12.53 -4.70 5.86
N THR A 297 -11.63 -5.70 5.90
CA THR A 297 -10.36 -5.69 6.64
C THR A 297 -9.13 -5.62 5.72
N SER A 298 -9.31 -5.23 4.46
CA SER A 298 -8.21 -5.01 3.51
C SER A 298 -7.94 -3.50 3.39
N PRO A 299 -6.88 -2.95 4.04
CA PRO A 299 -6.49 -1.55 3.86
C PRO A 299 -6.31 -1.22 2.38
N CYS A 300 -6.83 -0.07 1.95
CA CYS A 300 -6.83 0.36 0.54
C CYS A 300 -7.27 -0.76 -0.44
N GLY A 301 -8.28 -1.56 -0.05
CA GLY A 301 -8.81 -2.66 -0.85
C GLY A 301 -7.84 -3.85 -1.06
N GLY A 302 -6.66 -3.86 -0.43
CA GLY A 302 -5.63 -4.88 -0.59
C GLY A 302 -4.62 -4.63 -1.71
N THR A 303 -4.53 -3.39 -2.23
CA THR A 303 -3.59 -3.02 -3.31
C THR A 303 -2.12 -3.17 -2.90
N HIS A 304 -1.75 -2.83 -1.66
CA HIS A 304 -0.37 -2.94 -1.18
C HIS A 304 0.12 -4.40 -1.16
N GLY A 305 -0.74 -5.34 -0.75
CA GLY A 305 -0.46 -6.78 -0.79
C GLY A 305 -0.25 -7.30 -2.22
N LEU A 306 -1.10 -6.86 -3.14
CA LEU A 306 -0.95 -7.16 -4.57
C LEU A 306 0.31 -6.51 -5.19
N PHE A 307 0.68 -5.31 -4.78
CA PHE A 307 1.94 -4.66 -5.18
C PHE A 307 3.15 -5.45 -4.69
N ALA A 308 3.17 -5.86 -3.41
CA ALA A 308 4.25 -6.65 -2.82
C ALA A 308 4.41 -8.00 -3.54
N LEU A 309 3.30 -8.69 -3.85
CA LEU A 309 3.30 -9.91 -4.68
C LEU A 309 3.83 -9.66 -6.09
N ALA A 310 3.40 -8.59 -6.76
CA ALA A 310 3.87 -8.25 -8.09
C ALA A 310 5.38 -7.93 -8.10
N ARG A 311 5.87 -7.20 -7.09
CA ARG A 311 7.30 -6.91 -6.88
C ARG A 311 8.11 -8.19 -6.71
N ALA A 312 7.69 -9.08 -5.81
CA ALA A 312 8.34 -10.37 -5.55
C ALA A 312 8.33 -11.28 -6.80
N ARG A 313 7.16 -11.42 -7.45
CA ARG A 313 7.00 -12.17 -8.69
C ARG A 313 7.92 -11.63 -9.80
N ASN A 314 8.03 -10.31 -9.96
CA ASN A 314 8.92 -9.72 -10.97
C ASN A 314 10.39 -10.04 -10.69
N VAL A 315 10.80 -10.17 -9.43
CA VAL A 315 12.15 -10.62 -9.04
C VAL A 315 12.36 -12.08 -9.43
N TYR A 316 11.38 -12.95 -9.12
CA TYR A 316 11.42 -14.36 -9.51
C TYR A 316 11.48 -14.55 -11.03
N LEU A 317 10.64 -13.85 -11.79
CA LEU A 317 10.60 -13.94 -13.26
C LEU A 317 11.95 -13.58 -13.92
N ARG A 318 12.72 -12.64 -13.34
CA ARG A 318 14.07 -12.31 -13.83
C ARG A 318 15.11 -13.43 -13.63
N THR A 319 14.80 -14.46 -12.84
CA THR A 319 15.68 -15.63 -12.71
C THR A 319 15.58 -16.60 -13.89
N GLY A 320 14.56 -16.46 -14.75
CA GLY A 320 14.28 -17.39 -15.84
C GLY A 320 13.75 -18.77 -15.41
N LYS A 321 13.57 -19.00 -14.10
CA LYS A 321 12.96 -20.23 -13.56
C LYS A 321 11.47 -20.31 -13.94
N GLU A 322 10.99 -21.53 -14.15
CA GLU A 322 9.58 -21.79 -14.44
C GLU A 322 8.68 -21.44 -13.25
N LEU A 323 7.56 -20.74 -13.51
CA LEU A 323 6.55 -20.45 -12.48
C LEU A 323 5.91 -21.74 -11.98
N THR A 324 6.35 -22.20 -10.82
CA THR A 324 5.85 -23.41 -10.15
C THR A 324 5.46 -23.12 -8.70
N GLY A 325 4.66 -24.00 -8.09
CA GLY A 325 4.22 -23.88 -6.70
C GLY A 325 3.60 -22.50 -6.40
N VAL A 326 4.00 -21.90 -5.28
CA VAL A 326 3.46 -20.61 -4.83
C VAL A 326 3.75 -19.46 -5.80
N TRP A 327 4.81 -19.51 -6.60
CA TRP A 327 5.12 -18.47 -7.58
C TRP A 327 4.10 -18.44 -8.72
N PHE A 328 3.60 -19.61 -9.12
CA PHE A 328 2.49 -19.73 -10.05
C PHE A 328 1.17 -19.22 -9.44
N GLU A 329 0.90 -19.53 -8.17
CA GLU A 329 -0.28 -19.03 -7.46
C GLU A 329 -0.26 -17.49 -7.33
N ALA A 330 0.89 -16.92 -6.97
CA ALA A 330 1.11 -15.47 -6.88
C ALA A 330 0.93 -14.78 -8.24
N ASP A 331 1.52 -15.32 -9.32
CA ASP A 331 1.31 -14.79 -10.67
C ASP A 331 -0.16 -14.85 -11.11
N ARG A 332 -0.84 -15.97 -10.88
CA ARG A 332 -2.28 -16.10 -11.14
C ARG A 332 -3.12 -15.11 -10.33
N LYS A 333 -2.79 -14.87 -9.06
CA LYS A 333 -3.47 -13.88 -8.21
C LYS A 333 -3.27 -12.47 -8.76
N VAL A 334 -2.04 -12.08 -9.11
CA VAL A 334 -1.75 -10.77 -9.71
C VAL A 334 -2.48 -10.60 -11.05
N LYS A 335 -2.38 -11.57 -11.97
CA LYS A 335 -3.09 -11.54 -13.28
C LYS A 335 -4.61 -11.45 -13.11
N ARG A 336 -5.19 -12.19 -12.15
CA ARG A 336 -6.61 -12.08 -11.81
C ARG A 336 -7.00 -10.64 -11.42
N TYR A 337 -6.21 -9.97 -10.59
CA TYR A 337 -6.56 -8.61 -10.13
C TYR A 337 -6.22 -7.50 -11.15
N ILE A 338 -5.27 -7.72 -12.07
CA ILE A 338 -5.16 -6.91 -13.30
C ILE A 338 -6.47 -6.98 -14.08
N GLU A 339 -7.01 -8.18 -14.31
CA GLU A 339 -8.27 -8.38 -15.04
C GLU A 339 -9.48 -7.80 -14.30
N VAL A 340 -9.58 -7.97 -12.97
CA VAL A 340 -10.65 -7.35 -12.17
C VAL A 340 -10.60 -5.82 -12.27
N ALA A 341 -9.43 -5.19 -12.13
CA ALA A 341 -9.28 -3.75 -12.36
C ALA A 341 -9.65 -3.36 -13.81
N ARG A 342 -9.32 -4.20 -14.79
CA ARG A 342 -9.67 -3.98 -16.20
C ARG A 342 -11.18 -4.03 -16.45
N VAL A 343 -11.92 -4.90 -15.77
CA VAL A 343 -13.38 -5.03 -15.93
C VAL A 343 -14.14 -3.97 -15.13
N LEU A 344 -13.67 -3.64 -13.91
CA LEU A 344 -14.35 -2.69 -13.02
C LEU A 344 -14.05 -1.22 -13.32
N ARG A 345 -13.12 -0.90 -14.23
CA ARG A 345 -12.95 0.44 -14.82
C ARG A 345 -14.28 1.06 -15.27
N ASN A 346 -14.39 2.38 -15.13
CA ASN A 346 -15.51 3.19 -15.63
C ASN A 346 -15.40 3.44 -17.15
N SER A 347 -16.52 3.82 -17.78
CA SER A 347 -16.59 4.01 -19.25
C SER A 347 -15.66 5.09 -19.81
N ASP A 348 -15.26 6.07 -18.99
CA ASP A 348 -14.38 7.18 -19.37
C ASP A 348 -12.88 6.81 -19.41
N GLY A 349 -12.51 5.68 -18.79
CA GLY A 349 -11.11 5.30 -18.56
C GLY A 349 -10.72 5.09 -17.10
N SER A 350 -11.41 5.74 -16.17
CA SER A 350 -10.99 5.85 -14.77
C SER A 350 -11.09 4.52 -14.02
N LEU A 351 -10.19 4.35 -13.04
CA LEU A 351 -10.18 3.18 -12.17
C LEU A 351 -11.29 3.29 -11.11
N SER A 352 -11.80 2.15 -10.64
CA SER A 352 -13.01 2.13 -9.82
C SER A 352 -12.79 2.74 -8.43
N SER A 353 -13.72 3.61 -8.02
CA SER A 353 -13.83 4.11 -6.65
C SER A 353 -14.17 3.02 -5.61
N GLY A 354 -14.66 1.87 -6.07
CA GLY A 354 -14.96 0.68 -5.27
C GLY A 354 -13.83 -0.36 -5.24
N PHE A 355 -12.60 0.04 -5.57
CA PHE A 355 -11.43 -0.84 -5.69
C PHE A 355 -11.71 -2.08 -6.56
N PHE A 356 -11.66 -3.27 -5.97
CA PHE A 356 -11.91 -4.56 -6.63
C PHE A 356 -13.32 -5.13 -6.36
N LYS A 357 -14.18 -4.41 -5.64
CA LYS A 357 -15.49 -4.89 -5.18
C LYS A 357 -16.61 -4.64 -6.21
N THR A 358 -16.61 -3.46 -6.83
CA THR A 358 -17.62 -3.05 -7.82
C THR A 358 -17.05 -1.98 -8.75
N ARG A 359 -17.76 -1.65 -9.84
CA ARG A 359 -17.52 -0.45 -10.65
C ARG A 359 -18.21 0.74 -9.97
N GLU A 360 -17.44 1.76 -9.61
CA GLU A 360 -17.95 2.99 -8.97
C GLU A 360 -17.15 4.20 -9.47
N PHE A 361 -17.80 5.35 -9.55
CA PHE A 361 -17.17 6.65 -9.75
C PHE A 361 -17.66 7.62 -8.67
N LYS A 362 -16.77 8.04 -7.77
CA LYS A 362 -17.04 9.10 -6.79
C LYS A 362 -16.74 10.46 -7.40
N GLN A 363 -17.64 11.43 -7.23
CA GLN A 363 -17.48 12.80 -7.75
C GLN A 363 -16.45 13.61 -6.95
N ASP A 364 -16.35 13.36 -5.65
CA ASP A 364 -15.33 13.95 -4.77
C ASP A 364 -13.93 13.50 -5.18
N PHE A 365 -13.01 14.46 -5.36
CA PHE A 365 -11.64 14.21 -5.82
C PHE A 365 -10.82 13.40 -4.81
N ASP A 366 -10.86 13.75 -3.53
CA ASP A 366 -10.11 13.09 -2.45
C ASP A 366 -10.50 11.61 -2.36
N LYS A 367 -11.82 11.34 -2.30
CA LYS A 367 -12.37 9.97 -2.26
C LYS A 367 -12.13 9.18 -3.55
N ARG A 368 -12.12 9.82 -4.72
CA ARG A 368 -11.82 9.16 -6.00
C ARG A 368 -10.33 8.81 -6.08
N MET A 369 -9.45 9.72 -5.69
CA MET A 369 -8.00 9.48 -5.65
C MET A 369 -7.62 8.38 -4.65
N ALA A 370 -8.35 8.25 -3.54
CA ALA A 370 -8.12 7.23 -2.52
C ALA A 370 -8.09 5.79 -3.05
N SER A 371 -8.73 5.53 -4.19
CA SER A 371 -8.71 4.23 -4.89
C SER A 371 -7.89 4.27 -6.17
N GLN A 372 -8.03 5.31 -7.00
CA GLN A 372 -7.37 5.36 -8.30
C GLN A 372 -5.84 5.33 -8.20
N GLY A 373 -5.25 6.04 -7.22
CA GLY A 373 -3.81 6.04 -7.00
C GLY A 373 -3.27 4.65 -6.66
N HIS A 374 -3.88 4.02 -5.66
CA HIS A 374 -3.56 2.67 -5.19
C HIS A 374 -3.74 1.59 -6.26
N LEU A 375 -4.85 1.63 -7.01
CA LEU A 375 -5.08 0.71 -8.12
C LEU A 375 -4.06 0.91 -9.26
N LEU A 376 -3.75 2.16 -9.61
CA LEU A 376 -2.78 2.44 -10.68
C LEU A 376 -1.37 2.02 -10.25
N GLU A 377 -0.97 2.25 -9.00
CA GLU A 377 0.32 1.84 -8.46
C GLU A 377 0.50 0.31 -8.55
N PHE A 378 -0.51 -0.45 -8.11
CA PHE A 378 -0.56 -1.90 -8.31
C PHE A 378 -0.38 -2.26 -9.79
N LEU A 379 -1.14 -1.65 -10.71
CA LEU A 379 -1.03 -1.93 -12.14
C LEU A 379 0.37 -1.62 -12.69
N MET A 380 0.99 -0.50 -12.32
CA MET A 380 2.30 -0.08 -12.82
C MET A 380 3.44 -1.01 -12.38
N MET A 381 3.31 -1.68 -11.22
CA MET A 381 4.21 -2.77 -10.81
C MET A 381 3.86 -4.12 -11.46
N SER A 382 2.61 -4.33 -11.85
CA SER A 382 2.08 -5.67 -12.18
C SER A 382 1.99 -6.02 -13.66
N VAL A 383 1.69 -5.05 -14.53
CA VAL A 383 1.55 -5.28 -15.97
C VAL A 383 2.92 -5.44 -16.64
N SER A 384 3.05 -6.34 -17.62
CA SER A 384 4.24 -6.46 -18.47
C SER A 384 4.49 -5.20 -19.32
N GLN A 385 5.63 -5.12 -20.01
CA GLN A 385 5.95 -3.95 -20.85
C GLN A 385 5.02 -3.84 -22.07
N GLU A 386 4.57 -4.96 -22.63
CA GLU A 386 3.57 -4.97 -23.70
C GLU A 386 2.16 -4.61 -23.19
N GLU A 387 1.78 -5.08 -22.00
CA GLU A 387 0.51 -4.67 -21.39
C GLU A 387 0.48 -3.16 -21.06
N LEU A 388 1.62 -2.55 -20.73
CA LEU A 388 1.74 -1.10 -20.51
C LEU A 388 1.35 -0.27 -21.75
N LYS A 389 1.53 -0.84 -22.94
CA LYS A 389 1.20 -0.22 -24.24
C LYS A 389 -0.30 -0.35 -24.57
N GLN A 390 -1.05 -1.23 -23.88
CA GLN A 390 -2.48 -1.42 -24.16
C GLN A 390 -3.28 -0.17 -23.84
N GLN A 391 -4.21 0.18 -24.73
CA GLN A 391 -5.00 1.41 -24.67
C GLN A 391 -5.72 1.60 -23.32
N TRP A 392 -6.21 0.53 -22.69
CA TRP A 392 -6.91 0.62 -21.42
C TRP A 392 -5.99 0.98 -20.24
N VAL A 393 -4.73 0.51 -20.26
CA VAL A 393 -3.72 0.85 -19.23
C VAL A 393 -3.29 2.30 -19.43
N ARG A 394 -2.95 2.67 -20.67
CA ARG A 394 -2.61 4.05 -21.05
C ARG A 394 -3.70 5.04 -20.65
N ARG A 395 -4.97 4.67 -20.86
CA ARG A 395 -6.11 5.49 -20.49
C ARG A 395 -6.29 5.61 -18.96
N ALA A 396 -6.03 4.55 -18.19
CA ALA A 396 -6.04 4.63 -16.73
C ALA A 396 -4.96 5.58 -16.19
N ILE A 397 -3.74 5.54 -16.76
CA ILE A 397 -2.65 6.48 -16.46
C ILE A 397 -3.07 7.91 -16.81
N GLU A 398 -3.63 8.11 -18.01
CA GLU A 398 -4.11 9.40 -18.50
C GLU A 398 -5.20 10.00 -17.59
N CYS A 399 -6.17 9.18 -17.15
CA CYS A 399 -7.21 9.62 -16.22
C CYS A 399 -6.62 10.12 -14.90
N VAL A 400 -5.72 9.36 -14.26
CA VAL A 400 -5.07 9.79 -13.00
C VAL A 400 -4.23 11.05 -13.19
N ALA A 401 -3.47 11.14 -14.27
CA ALA A 401 -2.64 12.33 -14.54
C ALA A 401 -3.51 13.58 -14.77
N ASN A 402 -4.57 13.48 -15.58
CA ASN A 402 -5.49 14.59 -15.83
C ASN A 402 -6.28 14.99 -14.57
N ASP A 403 -6.71 14.04 -13.74
CA ASP A 403 -7.46 14.30 -12.51
C ASP A 403 -6.60 15.06 -11.50
N LEU A 404 -5.34 14.64 -11.30
CA LEU A 404 -4.33 15.37 -10.52
C LEU A 404 -4.07 16.77 -11.11
N MET A 405 -3.93 16.91 -12.42
CA MET A 405 -3.64 18.20 -13.07
C MET A 405 -4.82 19.18 -12.94
N ALA A 406 -6.06 18.71 -13.15
CA ALA A 406 -7.27 19.50 -12.98
C ALA A 406 -7.39 20.00 -11.54
N ASN A 407 -7.22 19.09 -10.57
CA ASN A 407 -7.37 19.34 -9.13
C ASN A 407 -6.04 19.71 -8.43
N ARG A 408 -5.05 20.25 -9.17
CA ARG A 408 -3.73 20.66 -8.65
C ARG A 408 -3.75 21.72 -7.54
N ARG A 409 -4.92 22.34 -7.32
CA ARG A 409 -5.18 23.32 -6.25
C ARG A 409 -6.11 22.81 -5.15
N GLU A 410 -6.64 21.59 -5.28
CA GLU A 410 -7.57 21.01 -4.32
C GLU A 410 -6.84 20.21 -3.23
N ASN A 411 -7.45 20.16 -2.05
CA ASN A 411 -6.97 19.32 -0.96
C ASN A 411 -7.21 17.84 -1.26
N VAL A 412 -6.23 17.01 -0.92
CA VAL A 412 -6.28 15.54 -1.04
C VAL A 412 -5.44 14.93 0.08
N SER A 413 -5.84 13.75 0.53
CA SER A 413 -5.17 12.94 1.55
C SER A 413 -3.75 12.57 1.10
N CYS A 414 -2.79 12.52 2.03
CA CYS A 414 -1.37 12.34 1.67
C CYS A 414 -1.09 11.00 0.95
N SER A 415 -1.57 9.88 1.50
CA SER A 415 -1.38 8.56 0.90
C SER A 415 -1.92 8.50 -0.54
N PRO A 416 -3.20 8.84 -0.80
CA PRO A 416 -3.77 8.86 -2.15
C PRO A 416 -3.00 9.71 -3.16
N LEU A 417 -2.54 10.90 -2.77
CA LEU A 417 -1.72 11.76 -3.63
C LEU A 417 -0.40 11.07 -4.00
N TYR A 418 0.33 10.55 -3.01
CA TYR A 418 1.68 10.04 -3.25
C TYR A 418 1.74 8.61 -3.81
N HIS A 419 0.77 7.74 -3.53
CA HIS A 419 0.62 6.48 -4.28
C HIS A 419 0.36 6.74 -5.76
N SER A 420 -0.44 7.76 -6.09
CA SER A 420 -0.63 8.20 -7.47
C SER A 420 0.69 8.69 -8.09
N LEU A 421 1.48 9.49 -7.36
CA LEU A 421 2.78 9.97 -7.84
C LEU A 421 3.83 8.85 -7.96
N ASN A 422 3.79 7.82 -7.11
CA ASN A 422 4.62 6.64 -7.26
C ASN A 422 4.22 5.85 -8.50
N ALA A 423 2.92 5.64 -8.74
CA ALA A 423 2.43 5.01 -9.97
C ALA A 423 2.91 5.74 -11.23
N LEU A 424 2.76 7.07 -11.26
CA LEU A 424 3.25 7.92 -12.34
C LEU A 424 4.79 7.85 -12.48
N SER A 425 5.53 7.79 -11.38
CA SER A 425 6.99 7.64 -11.38
C SER A 425 7.42 6.26 -11.92
N ILE A 426 6.75 5.17 -11.51
CA ILE A 426 7.01 3.80 -12.02
C ILE A 426 6.75 3.72 -13.53
N TYR A 427 5.71 4.39 -14.05
CA TYR A 427 5.50 4.50 -15.50
C TYR A 427 6.69 5.15 -16.21
N LEU A 428 7.15 6.31 -15.70
CA LEU A 428 8.29 7.04 -16.27
C LEU A 428 9.59 6.22 -16.20
N ASP A 429 9.86 5.55 -15.08
CA ASP A 429 11.01 4.65 -14.91
C ASP A 429 11.02 3.55 -15.98
N ARG A 430 9.87 2.93 -16.22
CA ARG A 430 9.71 1.83 -17.17
C ARG A 430 9.87 2.26 -18.62
N VAL A 431 9.38 3.45 -18.97
CA VAL A 431 9.61 4.05 -20.30
C VAL A 431 11.08 4.41 -20.49
N ALA A 432 11.74 4.95 -19.47
CA ALA A 432 13.17 5.25 -19.51
C ALA A 432 14.03 3.97 -19.64
N LEU A 433 13.64 2.89 -18.96
CA LEU A 433 14.30 1.58 -19.05
C LEU A 433 14.18 1.00 -20.45
N GLU A 434 12.97 0.92 -21.02
CA GLU A 434 12.75 0.41 -22.38
C GLU A 434 13.54 1.21 -23.43
N ALA A 435 13.56 2.55 -23.32
CA ALA A 435 14.36 3.41 -24.20
C ALA A 435 15.88 3.17 -24.04
N SER A 436 16.35 2.88 -22.83
CA SER A 436 17.76 2.54 -22.54
C SER A 436 18.15 1.18 -23.09
N GLU A 437 17.27 0.17 -22.95
CA GLU A 437 17.46 -1.18 -23.48
C GLU A 437 17.44 -1.18 -25.01
N ALA A 438 16.51 -0.46 -25.65
CA ALA A 438 16.49 -0.27 -27.10
C ALA A 438 17.78 0.38 -27.62
N LYS A 439 18.29 1.44 -26.95
CA LYS A 439 19.56 2.08 -27.33
C LYS A 439 20.76 1.14 -27.18
N LYS A 440 20.77 0.26 -26.18
CA LYS A 440 21.81 -0.80 -26.03
C LYS A 440 21.71 -1.87 -27.12
N GLY A 441 20.50 -2.28 -27.48
CA GLY A 441 20.26 -3.24 -28.57
C GLY A 441 20.75 -2.72 -29.93
N VAL A 442 20.43 -1.47 -30.26
CA VAL A 442 20.91 -0.81 -31.49
C VAL A 442 22.44 -0.65 -31.49
N ALA A 443 23.06 -0.37 -30.33
CA ALA A 443 24.52 -0.34 -30.20
C ALA A 443 25.19 -1.74 -30.26
N GLN A 444 24.41 -2.82 -30.21
CA GLN A 444 24.86 -4.21 -30.31
C GLN A 444 24.42 -4.90 -31.63
N GLU A 445 23.74 -4.20 -32.54
CA GLU A 445 23.62 -4.69 -33.92
C GLU A 445 25.03 -4.88 -34.49
N PRO A 446 25.33 -6.05 -35.10
CA PRO A 446 26.63 -6.25 -35.69
C PRO A 446 26.79 -5.25 -36.84
N GLN A 447 27.71 -4.31 -36.69
CA GLN A 447 28.25 -3.58 -37.84
C GLN A 447 28.80 -4.62 -38.81
N THR A 448 28.00 -4.96 -39.82
CA THR A 448 28.45 -5.70 -41.00
C THR A 448 29.46 -4.83 -41.71
N LYS A 449 30.73 -5.01 -41.32
CA LYS A 449 31.87 -4.70 -42.19
C LYS A 449 31.68 -5.54 -43.43
N SER A 450 31.09 -4.92 -44.45
CA SER A 450 30.90 -5.49 -45.77
C SER A 450 32.28 -5.84 -46.34
N ILE A 451 32.67 -7.11 -46.22
CA ILE A 451 33.80 -7.68 -46.95
C ILE A 451 33.27 -7.99 -48.35
N SER A 452 33.17 -6.94 -49.16
CA SER A 452 32.95 -7.03 -50.61
C SER A 452 33.78 -5.97 -51.34
N GLN A 453 35.08 -5.96 -51.04
CA GLN A 453 36.13 -5.54 -51.97
C GLN A 453 37.20 -6.62 -52.02
N THR A 454 36.83 -7.74 -52.64
CA THR A 454 37.78 -8.79 -53.00
C THR A 454 38.77 -8.22 -54.02
N ARG A 455 40.07 -8.42 -53.80
CA ARG A 455 41.10 -8.11 -54.80
C ARG A 455 40.80 -8.87 -56.09
N GLU A 456 40.70 -8.15 -57.21
CA GLU A 456 41.17 -8.71 -58.48
C GLU A 456 42.71 -8.70 -58.44
N LEU A 457 43.31 -9.88 -58.39
CA LEU A 457 44.69 -10.09 -58.80
C LEU A 457 44.64 -10.59 -60.25
N SER A 458 44.92 -9.70 -61.19
CA SER A 458 45.14 -10.07 -62.59
C SER A 458 46.44 -10.87 -62.69
N ALA A 459 46.40 -11.97 -63.44
CA ALA A 459 47.58 -12.76 -63.78
C ALA A 459 48.14 -12.29 -65.13
N SER A 460 49.36 -11.75 -65.14
CA SER A 460 50.20 -11.59 -66.33
C SER A 460 51.61 -11.10 -65.96
N GLY A 461 52.65 -11.81 -66.38
CA GLY A 461 54.06 -11.40 -66.25
C GLY A 461 54.90 -12.34 -65.41
#